data_AF-A0A2H3E4E5-F1
#
_entry.id   AF-A0A2H3E4E5-F1
#
_cell.length_a   1.000
_cell.length_b   1.000
_cell.length_c   1.000
_cell.angle_alpha   90.00
_cell.angle_beta   90.00
_cell.angle_gamma   90.00
#
_symmetry.space_group_name_H-M   'P 1'
#
loop_
_entity.id
_entity.type
_entity.pdbx_description
1 polymer ?
#
loop_
_entity_poly.entity_id
_entity_poly.type
_entity_poly.pdbx_seq_one_letter_code
_entity_poly.pdbx_strand_id
1 'polypeptide(L)'
;MLDHLPPELIHAIISEFWYSEHPSKDRVVFMITCPLINSLWKDVFAHITSRNIFVPTERYLLYLSSIIRNSDSLIYRLHLPHSTRTITCHVDLVEFNRDAAQEPYTILSNLPNYNIGFRKCFPNISQIFLEIRYRIRGRWFRYILSQQQIVRTRISVALDQATTQLSVLPVDWEITAYNPAPDYIYGRFAGPN
;
A
#
# COMPACT_ATOMS: atom_id res chain seq x y z
N MET A 1 9.56 11.00 28.27
CA MET A 1 8.26 10.84 28.95
C MET A 1 7.17 10.89 27.88
N LEU A 2 6.99 9.80 27.13
CA LEU A 2 5.93 9.62 26.14
C LEU A 2 4.79 8.76 26.73
N ASP A 3 4.79 8.59 28.04
CA ASP A 3 4.20 7.42 28.67
C ASP A 3 2.67 7.39 28.68
N HIS A 4 1.97 8.48 28.35
CA HIS A 4 0.49 8.45 28.34
C HIS A 4 -0.12 9.35 27.26
N LEU A 5 0.17 9.10 25.98
CA LEU A 5 -0.77 9.53 24.94
C LEU A 5 -2.06 8.69 25.07
N PRO A 6 -3.24 9.32 25.08
CA PRO A 6 -4.52 8.62 25.01
C PRO A 6 -4.56 7.67 23.80
N PRO A 7 -5.20 6.50 23.91
CA PRO A 7 -5.34 5.55 22.80
C PRO A 7 -5.91 6.20 21.53
N GLU A 8 -6.79 7.19 21.67
CA GLU A 8 -7.40 7.95 20.58
C GLU A 8 -6.38 8.78 19.81
N LEU A 9 -5.41 9.39 20.51
CA LEU A 9 -4.35 10.16 19.86
C LEU A 9 -3.36 9.23 19.16
N ILE A 10 -3.02 8.09 19.76
CA ILE A 10 -2.18 7.08 19.11
C ILE A 10 -2.87 6.56 17.85
N HIS A 11 -4.18 6.29 17.93
CA HIS A 11 -4.97 5.88 16.77
C HIS A 11 -4.94 6.94 15.67
N ALA A 12 -5.13 8.21 16.01
CA ALA A 12 -5.07 9.31 15.05
C ALA A 12 -3.69 9.41 14.38
N ILE A 13 -2.60 9.36 15.15
CA ILE A 13 -1.23 9.43 14.63
C ILE A 13 -0.95 8.28 13.66
N ILE A 14 -1.25 7.04 14.08
CA ILE A 14 -1.01 5.86 13.26
C ILE A 14 -1.88 5.90 12.01
N SER A 15 -3.15 6.29 12.13
CA SER A 15 -4.06 6.39 10.98
C SER A 15 -3.58 7.45 9.98
N GLU A 16 -3.19 8.63 10.47
CA GLU A 16 -2.72 9.72 9.63
C GLU A 16 -1.52 9.28 8.79
N PHE A 17 -0.52 8.64 9.42
CA PHE A 17 0.61 8.09 8.70
C PHE A 17 0.20 6.93 7.77
N TRP A 18 -0.65 6.01 8.24
CA TRP A 18 -0.96 4.79 7.49
C TRP A 18 -1.70 5.07 6.18
N TYR A 19 -2.66 6.00 6.20
CA TYR A 19 -3.46 6.36 5.03
C TYR A 19 -2.83 7.46 4.16
N SER A 20 -1.84 8.19 4.69
CA SER A 20 -1.05 9.14 3.90
C SER A 20 -0.16 8.44 2.88
N GLU A 21 0.24 9.19 1.85
CA GLU A 21 1.16 8.71 0.83
C GLU A 21 2.61 8.77 1.32
N HIS A 22 3.22 7.59 1.45
CA HIS A 22 4.62 7.45 1.85
C HIS A 22 5.34 6.46 0.95
N PRO A 23 6.63 6.71 0.64
CA PRO A 23 7.49 5.73 -0.02
C PRO A 23 7.51 4.39 0.73
N SER A 24 7.68 3.29 0.02
CA SER A 24 7.74 1.95 0.61
C SER A 24 8.79 1.82 1.71
N LYS A 25 9.92 2.52 1.58
CA LYS A 25 10.99 2.56 2.59
C LYS A 25 10.49 3.12 3.92
N ASP A 26 9.77 4.24 3.89
CA ASP A 26 9.27 4.90 5.10
C ASP A 26 8.18 4.07 5.75
N ARG A 27 7.31 3.43 4.94
CA ARG A 27 6.33 2.45 5.43
C ARG A 27 7.01 1.28 6.14
N VAL A 28 8.09 0.73 5.57
CA VAL A 28 8.83 -0.38 6.20
C VAL A 28 9.41 0.07 7.55
N VAL A 29 10.02 1.25 7.63
CA VAL A 29 10.54 1.79 8.89
C VAL A 29 9.42 1.93 9.91
N PHE A 30 8.28 2.48 9.52
CA PHE A 30 7.12 2.63 10.40
C PHE A 30 6.57 1.27 10.88
N MET A 31 6.42 0.30 9.99
CA MET A 31 5.94 -1.05 10.31
C MET A 31 6.86 -1.80 11.27
N ILE A 32 8.16 -1.53 11.24
CA ILE A 32 9.14 -2.12 12.17
C ILE A 32 9.14 -1.38 13.51
N THR A 33 9.14 -0.05 13.49
CA THR A 33 9.38 0.77 14.69
C THR A 33 8.13 0.98 15.54
N CYS A 34 6.97 1.22 14.92
CA CYS A 34 5.73 1.53 15.63
C CYS A 34 5.31 0.44 16.64
N PRO A 35 5.35 -0.87 16.30
CA PRO A 35 5.02 -1.93 17.24
C PRO A 35 6.03 -2.12 18.38
N LEU A 36 7.22 -1.54 18.28
CA LEU A 36 8.28 -1.68 19.28
C LEU A 36 8.26 -0.59 20.36
N ILE A 37 7.42 0.45 20.21
CA ILE A 37 7.33 1.56 21.16
C ILE A 37 6.81 1.06 22.52
N ASN A 38 5.62 0.46 22.53
CA ASN A 38 5.04 -0.25 23.67
C ASN A 38 3.85 -1.10 23.21
N SER A 39 3.21 -1.83 24.15
CA SER A 39 2.05 -2.68 23.85
C SER A 39 0.86 -1.91 23.28
N LEU A 40 0.57 -0.71 23.78
CA LEU A 40 -0.55 0.10 23.31
C LEU A 40 -0.37 0.52 21.84
N TRP A 41 0.82 1.02 21.48
CA TRP A 41 1.13 1.37 20.09
C TRP A 41 1.07 0.16 19.17
N LYS A 42 1.56 -0.99 19.64
CA LYS A 42 1.47 -2.26 18.92
C LYS A 42 0.04 -2.70 18.66
N ASP A 43 -0.83 -2.64 19.67
CA ASP A 43 -2.22 -3.09 19.56
C ASP A 43 -3.03 -2.17 18.64
N VAL A 44 -2.85 -0.85 18.77
CA VAL A 44 -3.49 0.13 17.88
C VAL A 44 -2.96 0.00 16.45
N PHE A 45 -1.64 -0.16 16.28
CA PHE A 45 -1.03 -0.43 14.99
C PHE A 45 -1.63 -1.68 14.35
N ALA A 46 -1.66 -2.80 15.08
CA ALA A 46 -2.17 -4.06 14.56
C ALA A 46 -3.65 -3.95 14.18
N HIS A 47 -4.45 -3.21 14.95
CA HIS A 47 -5.86 -2.96 14.63
C HIS A 47 -6.02 -2.21 13.29
N ILE A 48 -5.26 -1.14 13.08
CA ILE A 48 -5.36 -0.31 11.86
C ILE A 48 -4.81 -1.06 10.65
N THR A 49 -3.60 -1.59 10.75
CA THR A 49 -2.86 -2.15 9.61
C THR A 49 -3.35 -3.54 9.21
N SER A 50 -4.03 -4.26 10.12
CA SER A 50 -4.72 -5.51 9.77
C SER A 50 -5.97 -5.30 8.93
N ARG A 51 -6.64 -4.13 9.03
CA ARG A 51 -7.84 -3.82 8.24
C ARG A 51 -7.49 -3.41 6.81
N ASN A 52 -6.46 -2.58 6.67
CA ASN A 52 -5.99 -2.08 5.38
C ASN A 52 -4.52 -2.41 5.25
N ILE A 53 -4.20 -3.52 4.58
CA ILE A 53 -2.83 -4.02 4.49
C ILE A 53 -2.12 -3.28 3.36
N PHE A 54 -1.02 -2.59 3.66
CA PHE A 54 -0.07 -2.15 2.63
C PHE A 54 1.02 -3.19 2.46
N VAL A 55 1.37 -3.49 1.20
CA VAL A 55 2.40 -4.47 0.84
C VAL A 55 3.62 -3.75 0.26
N PRO A 56 4.62 -3.41 1.09
CA PRO A 56 5.78 -2.64 0.63
C PRO A 56 6.91 -3.52 0.06
N THR A 57 6.91 -4.84 0.31
CA THR A 57 7.98 -5.75 -0.11
C THR A 57 7.45 -7.17 -0.35
N GLU A 58 8.17 -7.96 -1.16
CA GLU A 58 7.87 -9.40 -1.34
C GLU A 58 7.98 -10.18 -0.01
N ARG A 59 9.00 -9.89 0.81
CA ARG A 59 9.18 -10.54 2.13
C ARG A 59 7.94 -10.37 3.01
N TYR A 60 7.24 -9.24 2.90
CA TYR A 60 6.01 -9.02 3.64
C TYR A 60 4.84 -9.88 3.14
N LEU A 61 4.74 -10.16 1.83
CA LEU A 61 3.76 -11.14 1.31
C LEU A 61 4.02 -12.55 1.85
N LEU A 62 5.30 -12.96 1.89
CA LEU A 62 5.70 -14.25 2.46
C LEU A 62 5.37 -14.30 3.96
N TYR A 63 5.59 -13.19 4.68
CA TYR A 63 5.21 -13.06 6.07
C TYR A 63 3.69 -13.22 6.27
N LEU A 64 2.85 -12.51 5.49
CA LEU A 64 1.39 -12.65 5.54
C LEU A 64 0.96 -14.11 5.26
N SER A 65 1.56 -14.75 4.26
CA SER A 65 1.30 -16.15 3.93
C SER A 65 1.63 -17.09 5.11
N SER A 66 2.73 -16.83 5.81
CA SER A 66 3.10 -17.60 6.99
C SER A 66 2.10 -17.44 8.15
N ILE A 67 1.56 -16.23 8.34
CA ILE A 67 0.52 -15.95 9.35
C ILE A 67 -0.76 -16.69 9.01
N ILE A 68 -1.21 -16.65 7.75
CA ILE A 68 -2.44 -17.35 7.33
C ILE A 68 -2.31 -18.86 7.58
N ARG A 69 -1.12 -19.43 7.33
CA ARG A 69 -0.89 -20.87 7.49
C ARG A 69 -0.75 -21.30 8.95
N ASN A 70 -0.01 -20.53 9.75
CA ASN A 70 0.44 -20.97 11.07
C ASN A 70 -0.26 -20.22 12.23
N SER A 71 -1.03 -19.17 11.93
CA SER A 71 -1.61 -18.22 12.91
C SER A 71 -0.57 -17.63 13.89
N ASP A 72 0.69 -17.60 13.47
CA ASP A 72 1.82 -17.19 14.30
C ASP A 72 2.30 -15.80 13.87
N SER A 73 1.65 -14.78 14.44
CA SER A 73 2.09 -13.39 14.31
C SER A 73 2.23 -12.77 15.68
N LEU A 74 3.41 -12.23 15.98
CA LEU A 74 3.61 -11.43 17.18
C LEU A 74 2.81 -10.12 17.13
N ILE A 75 2.53 -9.58 15.94
CA ILE A 75 1.85 -8.28 15.76
C ILE A 75 0.34 -8.49 15.55
N TYR A 76 -0.04 -9.43 14.69
CA TYR A 76 -1.41 -9.54 14.17
C TYR A 76 -2.26 -10.64 14.79
N ARG A 77 -1.80 -11.27 15.88
CA ARG A 77 -2.35 -12.52 16.43
C ARG A 77 -3.88 -12.58 16.52
N LEU A 78 -4.51 -11.49 16.96
CA LEU A 78 -5.96 -11.41 17.17
C LEU A 78 -6.71 -10.80 15.98
N HIS A 79 -6.00 -10.23 15.01
CA HIS A 79 -6.59 -9.42 13.96
C HIS A 79 -6.63 -10.13 12.60
N LEU A 80 -5.56 -10.80 12.21
CA LEU A 80 -5.52 -11.53 10.94
C LEU A 80 -6.03 -12.97 11.11
N PRO A 81 -6.67 -13.55 10.08
CA PRO A 81 -7.00 -12.95 8.79
C PRO A 81 -8.34 -12.18 8.74
N HIS A 82 -9.13 -12.23 9.80
CA HIS A 82 -10.54 -11.80 9.77
C HIS A 82 -10.73 -10.28 9.72
N SER A 83 -9.75 -9.47 10.13
CA SER A 83 -9.89 -8.01 10.11
C SER A 83 -9.65 -7.40 8.74
N THR A 84 -8.96 -8.11 7.84
CA THR A 84 -8.56 -7.59 6.52
C THR A 84 -9.77 -7.26 5.66
N ARG A 85 -9.82 -6.00 5.20
CA ARG A 85 -10.80 -5.46 4.27
C ARG A 85 -10.17 -5.10 2.94
N THR A 86 -8.99 -4.48 2.97
CA THR A 86 -8.29 -4.09 1.75
C THR A 86 -6.82 -4.50 1.76
N ILE A 87 -6.28 -4.75 0.57
CA ILE A 87 -4.84 -4.90 0.35
C ILE A 87 -4.43 -3.86 -0.68
N THR A 88 -3.41 -3.07 -0.38
CA THR A 88 -2.87 -2.03 -1.27
C THR A 88 -1.41 -2.32 -1.55
N CYS A 89 -1.03 -2.30 -2.82
CA CYS A 89 0.36 -2.30 -3.23
C CYS A 89 0.62 -1.03 -4.03
N HIS A 90 1.55 -0.22 -3.53
CA HIS A 90 1.88 1.07 -4.09
C HIS A 90 3.33 1.06 -4.54
N VAL A 91 3.58 1.33 -5.82
CA VAL A 91 4.90 1.35 -6.43
C VAL A 91 5.25 2.78 -6.81
N ASP A 92 6.33 3.31 -6.24
CA ASP A 92 6.86 4.63 -6.56
C ASP A 92 8.11 4.53 -7.45
N LEU A 93 7.93 4.84 -8.73
CA LEU A 93 8.98 4.87 -9.76
C LEU A 93 9.32 6.31 -10.18
N VAL A 94 8.98 7.33 -9.36
CA VAL A 94 9.24 8.75 -9.67
C VAL A 94 10.73 9.07 -9.66
N GLU A 95 11.45 8.49 -8.71
CA GLU A 95 12.91 8.44 -8.65
C GLU A 95 13.36 7.11 -9.28
N PHE A 96 14.40 7.10 -10.12
CA PHE A 96 14.84 5.94 -10.94
C PHE A 96 15.24 4.67 -10.15
N ASN A 97 14.97 4.61 -8.86
CA ASN A 97 15.17 3.45 -8.03
C ASN A 97 14.05 2.45 -8.23
N ARG A 98 14.39 1.15 -8.28
CA ARG A 98 13.38 0.09 -8.20
C ARG A 98 12.76 0.15 -6.81
N ASP A 99 11.47 0.45 -6.75
CA ASP A 99 10.71 0.31 -5.51
C ASP A 99 10.63 -1.18 -5.13
N ALA A 100 10.86 -1.48 -3.86
CA ALA A 100 10.71 -2.84 -3.32
C ALA A 100 9.26 -3.37 -3.44
N ALA A 101 8.29 -2.48 -3.63
CA ALA A 101 6.90 -2.83 -3.91
C ALA A 101 6.65 -3.30 -5.36
N GLN A 102 7.61 -3.18 -6.27
CA GLN A 102 7.43 -3.59 -7.67
C GLN A 102 7.22 -5.11 -7.83
N GLU A 103 7.96 -5.91 -7.06
CA GLU A 103 7.80 -7.36 -7.03
C GLU A 103 6.42 -7.79 -6.49
N PRO A 104 5.98 -7.36 -5.29
CA PRO A 104 4.65 -7.71 -4.82
C PRO A 104 3.55 -7.16 -5.73
N TYR A 105 3.71 -5.99 -6.35
CA TYR A 105 2.76 -5.50 -7.36
C TYR A 105 2.61 -6.50 -8.51
N THR A 106 3.74 -6.96 -9.07
CA THR A 106 3.75 -7.91 -10.18
C THR A 106 3.16 -9.26 -9.78
N ILE A 107 3.48 -9.74 -8.59
CA ILE A 107 2.89 -10.98 -8.06
C ILE A 107 1.38 -10.81 -7.96
N LEU A 108 0.92 -9.77 -7.25
CA LEU A 108 -0.49 -9.50 -7.05
C LEU A 108 -1.20 -9.39 -8.39
N SER A 109 -0.73 -8.55 -9.32
CA SER A 109 -1.37 -8.34 -10.63
C SER A 109 -1.51 -9.60 -11.50
N ASN A 110 -0.65 -10.60 -11.30
CA ASN A 110 -0.63 -11.82 -12.11
C ASN A 110 -1.27 -13.04 -11.41
N LEU A 111 -1.81 -12.90 -10.20
CA LEU A 111 -2.38 -14.03 -9.48
C LEU A 111 -3.66 -14.54 -10.16
N PRO A 112 -3.69 -15.81 -10.62
CA PRO A 112 -4.91 -16.42 -11.11
C PRO A 112 -5.90 -16.63 -9.95
N ASN A 113 -7.20 -16.56 -10.23
CA ASN A 113 -8.26 -16.79 -9.24
C ASN A 113 -8.22 -15.84 -8.03
N TYR A 114 -7.91 -14.56 -8.27
CA TYR A 114 -7.86 -13.48 -7.29
C TYR A 114 -8.94 -13.59 -6.19
N ASN A 115 -10.20 -13.76 -6.59
CA ASN A 115 -11.32 -13.82 -5.66
C ASN A 115 -11.29 -15.04 -4.73
N ILE A 116 -11.07 -16.25 -5.26
CA ILE A 116 -11.14 -17.49 -4.48
C ILE A 116 -9.93 -17.62 -3.55
N GLY A 117 -8.73 -17.29 -4.05
CA GLY A 117 -7.50 -17.37 -3.27
C GLY A 117 -7.49 -16.39 -2.11
N PHE A 118 -7.73 -15.10 -2.39
CA PHE A 118 -7.70 -14.07 -1.35
C PHE A 118 -8.83 -14.22 -0.34
N ARG A 119 -10.05 -14.62 -0.72
CA ARG A 119 -11.14 -14.81 0.26
C ARG A 119 -10.95 -16.05 1.13
N LYS A 120 -10.24 -17.07 0.66
CA LYS A 120 -9.80 -18.18 1.52
C LYS A 120 -8.77 -17.72 2.55
N CYS A 121 -7.84 -16.86 2.14
CA CYS A 121 -6.81 -16.32 3.01
C CYS A 121 -7.33 -15.22 3.95
N PHE A 122 -8.26 -14.40 3.49
CA PHE A 122 -8.82 -13.22 4.14
C PHE A 122 -10.34 -13.19 3.91
N PRO A 123 -11.14 -13.81 4.79
CA PRO A 123 -12.58 -14.01 4.57
C PRO A 123 -13.38 -12.73 4.32
N ASN A 124 -12.87 -11.62 4.85
CA ASN A 124 -13.53 -10.33 4.94
C ASN A 124 -13.00 -9.30 3.93
N ILE A 125 -12.08 -9.70 3.06
CA ILE A 125 -11.50 -8.82 2.03
C ILE A 125 -12.56 -8.45 1.00
N SER A 126 -12.64 -7.16 0.69
CA SER A 126 -13.56 -6.61 -0.31
C SER A 126 -12.82 -6.06 -1.52
N GLN A 127 -11.62 -5.51 -1.33
CA GLN A 127 -10.93 -4.77 -2.40
C GLN A 127 -9.42 -4.97 -2.39
N ILE A 128 -8.83 -4.96 -3.58
CA ILE A 128 -7.38 -4.88 -3.76
C ILE A 128 -7.05 -3.70 -4.65
N PHE A 129 -6.11 -2.87 -4.19
CA PHE A 129 -5.64 -1.69 -4.89
C PHE A 129 -4.20 -1.91 -5.37
N LEU A 130 -4.00 -1.71 -6.66
CA LEU A 130 -2.70 -1.75 -7.31
C LEU A 130 -2.41 -0.35 -7.85
N GLU A 131 -1.43 0.31 -7.26
CA GLU A 131 -1.08 1.68 -7.59
C GLU A 131 0.35 1.77 -8.10
N ILE A 132 0.54 2.45 -9.22
CA ILE A 132 1.87 2.81 -9.74
C ILE A 132 1.89 4.30 -9.96
N ARG A 133 2.98 4.93 -9.53
CA ARG A 133 3.32 6.30 -9.93
C ARG A 133 4.69 6.35 -10.59
N TYR A 134 4.80 7.10 -11.67
CA TYR A 134 6.04 7.22 -12.44
C TYR A 134 6.13 8.61 -13.07
N ARG A 135 7.36 9.08 -13.28
CA ARG A 135 7.63 10.36 -13.94
C ARG A 135 7.85 10.16 -15.44
N ILE A 136 7.14 10.91 -16.28
CA ILE A 136 7.35 10.87 -17.73
C ILE A 136 8.67 11.57 -18.06
N ARG A 137 9.63 10.77 -18.55
CA ARG A 137 10.95 11.24 -19.00
C ARG A 137 11.24 10.68 -20.40
N GLY A 138 10.57 11.21 -21.42
CA GLY A 138 10.73 10.71 -22.79
C GLY A 138 10.45 11.77 -23.87
N ARG A 139 11.23 11.74 -24.96
CA ARG A 139 11.01 12.59 -26.15
C ARG A 139 9.73 12.23 -26.92
N TRP A 140 9.25 10.99 -26.81
CA TRP A 140 8.12 10.45 -27.58
C TRP A 140 6.74 10.91 -27.10
N PHE A 141 6.62 11.29 -25.82
CA PHE A 141 5.37 11.83 -25.25
C PHE A 141 5.24 13.36 -25.38
N ARG A 142 6.19 14.02 -26.07
CA ARG A 142 6.23 15.48 -26.26
C ARG A 142 4.95 16.06 -26.88
N TYR A 143 4.18 15.26 -27.60
CA TYR A 143 2.97 15.72 -28.28
C TYR A 143 1.71 15.71 -27.41
N ILE A 144 1.72 15.07 -26.23
CA ILE A 144 0.51 14.87 -25.41
C ILE A 144 0.72 15.31 -23.95
N LEU A 145 1.93 15.15 -23.39
CA LEU A 145 2.19 15.36 -21.96
C LEU A 145 3.43 16.22 -21.75
N SER A 146 3.35 17.21 -20.85
CA SER A 146 4.47 18.11 -20.57
C SER A 146 5.63 17.32 -19.92
N GLN A 147 6.86 17.65 -20.32
CA GLN A 147 8.05 17.05 -19.72
C GLN A 147 7.98 17.27 -18.20
N GLN A 148 8.23 16.22 -17.41
CA GLN A 148 8.19 16.19 -15.93
C GLN A 148 6.85 15.85 -15.24
N GLN A 149 5.77 15.58 -15.96
CA GLN A 149 4.53 15.10 -15.32
C GLN A 149 4.71 13.78 -14.57
N ILE A 150 4.08 13.69 -13.40
CA ILE A 150 3.90 12.44 -12.67
C ILE A 150 2.55 11.86 -13.09
N VAL A 151 2.59 10.63 -13.57
CA VAL A 151 1.39 9.84 -13.85
C VAL A 151 1.20 8.87 -12.70
N ARG A 152 -0.02 8.81 -12.19
CA ARG A 152 -0.50 7.80 -11.25
C ARG A 152 -1.57 6.96 -11.93
N THR A 153 -1.39 5.65 -11.87
CA THR A 153 -2.39 4.67 -12.26
C THR A 153 -2.84 3.92 -11.02
N ARG A 154 -4.15 3.82 -10.81
CA ARG A 154 -4.76 3.00 -9.77
C ARG A 154 -5.71 2.00 -10.41
N ILE A 155 -5.49 0.73 -10.09
CA ILE A 155 -6.37 -0.37 -10.48
C ILE A 155 -7.04 -0.88 -9.20
N SER A 156 -8.37 -0.83 -9.17
CA SER A 156 -9.18 -1.29 -8.04
C SER A 156 -9.91 -2.55 -8.43
N VAL A 157 -9.62 -3.65 -7.74
CA VAL A 157 -10.27 -4.96 -7.97
C VAL A 157 -11.24 -5.21 -6.83
N ALA A 158 -12.54 -5.20 -7.12
CA ALA A 158 -13.58 -5.54 -6.14
C ALA A 158 -13.84 -7.06 -6.10
N LEU A 159 -13.85 -7.62 -4.89
CA LEU A 159 -13.92 -9.07 -4.59
C LEU A 159 -15.25 -9.48 -3.95
N ASP A 160 -16.01 -8.51 -3.44
CA ASP A 160 -17.32 -8.71 -2.81
C ASP A 160 -18.43 -9.04 -3.82
N GLN A 161 -18.32 -8.55 -5.05
CA GLN A 161 -19.32 -8.71 -6.11
C GLN A 161 -19.20 -9.99 -6.94
N ALA A 162 -18.16 -10.80 -6.73
CA ALA A 162 -17.90 -11.95 -7.58
C ALA A 162 -18.52 -13.23 -7.01
N THR A 163 -19.67 -13.60 -7.59
CA THR A 163 -20.42 -14.84 -7.34
C THR A 163 -19.70 -16.04 -7.93
N THR A 164 -19.04 -16.82 -7.07
CA THR A 164 -18.74 -18.28 -7.08
C THR A 164 -18.41 -19.09 -8.34
N GLN A 165 -18.38 -18.56 -9.56
CA GLN A 165 -17.86 -19.26 -10.75
C GLN A 165 -17.29 -18.23 -11.72
N LEU A 166 -16.02 -18.39 -12.14
CA LEU A 166 -15.35 -17.64 -13.22
C LEU A 166 -15.93 -16.22 -13.44
N SER A 167 -15.97 -15.43 -12.36
CA SER A 167 -16.60 -14.11 -12.40
C SER A 167 -15.60 -13.13 -13.00
N VAL A 168 -16.03 -12.40 -14.03
CA VAL A 168 -15.32 -11.18 -14.44
C VAL A 168 -15.32 -10.24 -13.24
N LEU A 169 -14.16 -10.00 -12.65
CA LEU A 169 -14.05 -9.11 -11.50
C LEU A 169 -14.31 -7.68 -11.98
N PRO A 170 -15.12 -6.89 -11.25
CA PRO A 170 -15.22 -5.47 -11.51
C PRO A 170 -13.85 -4.85 -11.22
N VAL A 171 -13.19 -4.40 -12.28
CA VAL A 171 -11.92 -3.69 -12.22
C VAL A 171 -12.14 -2.26 -12.65
N ASP A 172 -11.89 -1.32 -11.73
CA ASP A 172 -11.91 0.11 -12.02
C ASP A 172 -10.48 0.61 -12.26
N TRP A 173 -10.32 1.48 -13.25
CA TRP A 173 -9.04 1.97 -13.74
C TRP A 173 -9.04 3.49 -13.72
N GLU A 174 -8.25 4.06 -12.83
CA GLU A 174 -8.08 5.49 -12.69
C GLU A 174 -6.67 5.89 -13.13
N ILE A 175 -6.56 6.86 -14.03
CA ILE A 175 -5.29 7.46 -14.45
C ILE A 175 -5.35 8.96 -14.18
N THR A 176 -4.43 9.44 -13.35
CA THR A 176 -4.29 10.86 -13.04
C THR A 176 -2.89 11.32 -13.45
N ALA A 177 -2.81 12.45 -14.14
CA ALA A 177 -1.56 13.09 -14.51
C ALA A 177 -1.50 14.47 -13.89
N TYR A 178 -0.42 14.78 -13.18
CA TYR A 178 -0.25 16.07 -12.53
C TYR A 178 1.20 16.54 -12.62
N ASN A 179 1.37 17.86 -12.55
CA ASN A 179 2.69 18.46 -12.46
C ASN A 179 3.15 18.37 -11.00
N PRO A 180 4.33 17.77 -10.71
CA PRO A 180 4.88 17.84 -9.37
C PRO A 180 5.06 19.30 -8.97
N ALA A 181 4.79 19.62 -7.71
CA ALA A 181 5.21 20.91 -7.16
C ALA A 181 6.72 21.07 -7.38
N PRO A 182 7.21 22.28 -7.71
CA PRO A 182 8.64 22.49 -7.94
C PRO A 182 9.43 22.10 -6.68
N ASP A 183 10.47 21.27 -6.87
CA ASP A 183 11.32 20.82 -5.77
C ASP A 183 11.93 22.04 -5.08
N TYR A 184 11.64 22.20 -3.78
CA TYR A 184 12.12 23.31 -2.97
C TYR A 184 13.47 22.93 -2.36
N ILE A 185 14.53 23.07 -3.15
CA ILE A 185 15.89 22.72 -2.73
C ILE A 185 16.63 24.00 -2.33
N TYR A 186 17.07 24.09 -1.07
CA TYR A 186 17.85 25.23 -0.52
C TYR A 186 17.22 26.62 -0.75
N GLY A 187 15.90 26.76 -0.56
CA GLY A 187 15.24 28.07 -0.64
C GLY A 187 15.11 28.64 -2.06
N ARG A 188 15.33 27.83 -3.09
CA ARG A 188 15.03 28.17 -4.48
C ARG A 188 14.18 27.08 -5.13
N PHE A 189 13.21 27.50 -5.93
CA PHE A 189 12.54 26.61 -6.86
C PHE A 189 13.58 26.12 -7.88
N ALA A 190 13.81 24.81 -7.94
CA ALA A 190 14.58 24.24 -9.04
C ALA A 190 13.77 24.45 -10.33
N GLY A 191 14.30 25.29 -11.24
CA GLY A 191 13.72 25.46 -12.57
C GLY A 191 13.84 24.17 -13.39
N PRO A 192 12.93 23.94 -14.35
CA PRO A 192 13.01 22.76 -15.20
C PRO A 192 14.26 22.84 -16.08
N ASN A 193 15.22 21.94 -15.86
CA ASN A 193 16.30 21.66 -16.82
C ASN A 193 15.79 20.71 -17.91
#